data_AF-A0A061NJE3-F1
#
_entry.id   AF-A0A061NJE3-F1
#
_cell.length_a   1.000
_cell.length_b   1.000
_cell.length_c   1.000
_cell.angle_alpha   90.00
_cell.angle_beta   90.00
_cell.angle_gamma   90.00
#
_symmetry.space_group_name_H-M   'P 1'
#
loop_
_entity.id
_entity.type
_entity.pdbx_description
1 polymer ?
#
loop_
_entity_poly.entity_id
_entity_poly.type
_entity_poly.pdbx_seq_one_letter_code
_entity_poly.pdbx_strand_id
1 'polypeptide(L)'
;MQFSSQWERADRDDITDHVAFTSRQPGESVSFQFQGTGFQWYGVRDQHAGTATISVNGEEVDTVNTYGSTDTNVQLFELSDLEFDTYTVTIEINEENNPASHDRNIYLSQITIDE
;
A
#
# COMPACT_ATOMS: atom_id res chain seq x y z
N MET A 1 2.07 -12.92 3.88
CA MET A 1 1.27 -11.69 4.05
C MET A 1 0.00 -12.05 4.79
N GLN A 2 -0.40 -11.23 5.75
CA GLN A 2 -1.64 -11.32 6.51
C GLN A 2 -2.45 -10.07 6.22
N PHE A 3 -3.73 -10.25 5.87
CA PHE A 3 -4.65 -9.16 5.60
C PHE A 3 -5.70 -9.11 6.71
N SER A 4 -6.13 -7.91 7.06
CA SER A 4 -7.37 -7.70 7.83
C SER A 4 -8.60 -8.10 7.00
N SER A 5 -9.75 -8.25 7.66
CA SER A 5 -10.89 -9.00 7.13
C SER A 5 -11.60 -8.38 5.93
N GLN A 6 -11.30 -7.13 5.56
CA GLN A 6 -11.97 -6.41 4.47
C GLN A 6 -11.03 -6.08 3.30
N TRP A 7 -9.96 -6.86 3.10
CA TRP A 7 -9.20 -6.84 1.86
C TRP A 7 -9.80 -7.83 0.87
N GLU A 8 -10.26 -7.31 -0.26
CA GLU A 8 -10.78 -8.12 -1.35
C GLU A 8 -9.72 -8.23 -2.44
N ARG A 9 -9.63 -9.41 -3.10
CA ARG A 9 -8.93 -9.45 -4.38
C ARG A 9 -9.70 -8.57 -5.34
N ALA A 10 -9.03 -7.66 -6.03
CA ALA A 10 -9.66 -6.91 -7.09
C ALA A 10 -10.01 -7.90 -8.22
N ASP A 11 -11.23 -8.42 -8.21
CA ASP A 11 -11.73 -9.24 -9.31
C ASP A 11 -11.87 -8.33 -10.53
N ARG A 12 -11.00 -8.58 -11.52
CA ARG A 12 -11.07 -8.14 -12.92
C ARG A 12 -12.20 -7.15 -13.25
N ASP A 13 -11.89 -5.86 -13.17
CA ASP A 13 -12.62 -4.84 -13.91
C ASP A 13 -11.58 -3.96 -14.62
N ASP A 14 -11.47 -4.14 -15.94
CA ASP A 14 -11.04 -3.26 -17.04
C ASP A 14 -9.89 -2.23 -16.90
N ILE A 15 -9.22 -2.11 -15.75
CA ILE A 15 -8.25 -1.06 -15.45
C ILE A 15 -6.82 -1.61 -15.29
N THR A 16 -6.62 -2.86 -14.85
CA THR A 16 -5.26 -3.38 -14.60
C THR A 16 -5.18 -4.89 -14.55
N ASP A 17 -4.37 -5.49 -15.43
CA ASP A 17 -3.97 -6.92 -15.37
C ASP A 17 -3.15 -7.29 -14.10
N HIS A 18 -2.97 -6.40 -13.12
CA HIS A 18 -1.98 -6.51 -12.04
C HIS A 18 -2.40 -6.07 -10.62
N VAL A 19 -3.66 -5.69 -10.33
CA VAL A 19 -4.05 -5.36 -8.93
C VAL A 19 -4.37 -6.65 -8.17
N ALA A 20 -3.65 -6.89 -7.08
CA ALA A 20 -3.82 -8.10 -6.29
C ALA A 20 -4.84 -7.91 -5.16
N PHE A 21 -4.89 -6.75 -4.49
CA PHE A 21 -5.85 -6.49 -3.41
C PHE A 21 -6.24 -5.01 -3.30
N THR A 22 -7.47 -4.75 -2.85
CA THR A 22 -7.95 -3.40 -2.54
C THR A 22 -8.78 -3.37 -1.26
N SER A 23 -8.71 -2.26 -0.54
CA SER A 23 -9.63 -1.90 0.53
C SER A 23 -9.78 -0.38 0.57
N ARG A 24 -10.86 0.08 1.20
CA ARG A 24 -11.18 1.52 1.36
C ARG A 24 -11.67 1.86 2.76
N GLN A 25 -11.58 0.91 3.68
CA GLN A 25 -12.08 1.03 5.03
C GLN A 25 -10.95 1.48 5.95
N PRO A 26 -11.09 2.64 6.62
CA PRO A 26 -10.10 3.10 7.59
C PRO A 26 -9.84 2.07 8.69
N GLY A 27 -8.57 1.94 9.09
CA GLY A 27 -8.11 0.98 10.08
C GLY A 27 -7.93 -0.45 9.56
N GLU A 28 -8.33 -0.75 8.32
CA GLU A 28 -7.89 -1.98 7.67
C GLU A 28 -6.42 -1.86 7.28
N SER A 29 -5.70 -2.95 7.46
CA SER A 29 -4.27 -3.03 7.17
C SER A 29 -3.86 -4.34 6.52
N VAL A 30 -2.74 -4.30 5.80
CA VAL A 30 -2.00 -5.47 5.33
C VAL A 30 -0.65 -5.51 6.02
N SER A 31 -0.28 -6.67 6.55
CA SER A 31 1.02 -6.89 7.19
C SER A 31 1.81 -8.00 6.49
N PHE A 32 3.10 -7.78 6.32
CA PHE A 32 4.01 -8.76 5.76
C PHE A 32 5.38 -8.68 6.42
N GLN A 33 6.11 -9.80 6.37
CA GLN A 33 7.49 -9.85 6.80
C GLN A 33 8.39 -9.99 5.58
N PHE A 34 9.52 -9.31 5.60
CA PHE A 34 10.58 -9.47 4.62
C PHE A 34 11.93 -9.54 5.30
N GLN A 35 12.91 -10.10 4.59
CA GLN A 35 14.31 -10.06 4.96
C GLN A 35 15.07 -9.39 3.81
N GLY A 36 15.83 -8.33 4.10
CA GLY A 36 16.47 -7.52 3.06
C GLY A 36 16.91 -6.16 3.56
N THR A 37 17.29 -5.29 2.63
CA THR A 37 17.77 -3.92 2.89
C THR A 37 16.72 -2.86 2.57
N GLY A 38 15.56 -3.28 2.05
CA GLY A 38 14.50 -2.37 1.62
C GLY A 38 13.31 -3.08 1.01
N PHE A 39 12.27 -2.31 0.71
CA PHE A 39 11.12 -2.79 -0.05
C PHE A 39 10.46 -1.65 -0.84
N GLN A 40 9.77 -2.01 -1.91
CA GLN A 40 8.93 -1.09 -2.68
C GLN A 40 7.49 -1.60 -2.74
N TRP A 41 6.57 -0.66 -2.66
CA TRP A 41 5.14 -0.90 -2.84
C TRP A 41 4.67 -0.33 -4.18
N TYR A 42 4.14 -1.21 -5.03
CA TYR A 42 3.50 -0.88 -6.29
C TYR A 42 1.98 -1.00 -6.19
N GLY A 43 1.27 -0.08 -6.83
CA GLY A 43 -0.19 -0.03 -6.83
C GLY A 43 -0.76 0.85 -7.93
N VAL A 44 -1.96 1.37 -7.68
CA VAL A 44 -2.66 2.31 -8.57
C VAL A 44 -2.74 3.64 -7.85
N ARG A 45 -2.38 4.71 -8.57
CA ARG A 45 -2.70 6.10 -8.19
C ARG A 45 -3.99 6.45 -8.92
N ASP A 46 -4.99 6.99 -8.23
CA ASP A 46 -6.21 7.48 -8.88
C ASP A 46 -6.85 8.66 -8.11
N GLN A 47 -7.89 9.26 -8.69
CA GLN A 47 -8.62 10.40 -8.10
C GLN A 47 -9.58 10.02 -6.97
N HIS A 48 -9.76 8.72 -6.71
CA HIS A 48 -10.58 8.13 -5.64
C HIS A 48 -9.71 7.52 -4.54
N ALA A 49 -8.39 7.70 -4.61
CA ALA A 49 -7.47 6.96 -3.79
C ALA A 49 -7.36 7.54 -2.38
N GLY A 50 -6.92 6.69 -1.46
CA GLY A 50 -6.73 6.99 -0.05
C GLY A 50 -5.32 7.43 0.30
N THR A 51 -5.14 7.67 1.60
CA THR A 51 -3.86 7.77 2.30
C THR A 51 -3.64 6.51 3.13
N ALA A 52 -2.39 6.07 3.23
CA ALA A 52 -2.01 4.93 4.04
C ALA A 52 -0.76 5.21 4.87
N THR A 53 -0.76 4.81 6.13
CA THR A 53 0.42 4.86 6.99
C THR A 53 1.21 3.57 6.88
N ILE A 54 2.53 3.70 6.74
CA ILE A 54 3.48 2.61 6.70
C ILE A 54 4.19 2.54 8.05
N SER A 55 4.23 1.34 8.65
CA SER A 55 4.99 1.07 9.86
C SER A 55 5.91 -0.12 9.69
N VAL A 56 7.14 -0.01 10.22
CA VAL A 56 8.14 -1.08 10.24
C VAL A 56 8.45 -1.45 11.67
N ASN A 57 8.31 -2.73 12.01
CA ASN A 57 8.44 -3.26 13.37
C ASN A 57 7.53 -2.54 14.40
N GLY A 58 6.40 -1.99 13.93
CA GLY A 58 5.44 -1.25 14.75
C GLY A 58 5.75 0.24 14.91
N GLU A 59 6.84 0.74 14.34
CA GLU A 59 7.14 2.17 14.30
C GLU A 59 6.72 2.78 12.96
N GLU A 60 6.01 3.91 12.99
CA GLU A 60 5.62 4.64 11.79
C GLU A 60 6.85 5.19 11.07
N VAL A 61 6.94 4.92 9.75
CA VAL A 61 8.04 5.40 8.89
C VAL A 61 7.58 6.46 7.91
N ASP A 62 6.35 6.38 7.39
CA ASP A 62 5.81 7.37 6.46
C ASP A 62 4.28 7.30 6.35
N THR A 63 3.67 8.37 5.82
CA THR A 63 2.27 8.42 5.39
C THR A 63 2.21 8.70 3.88
N VAL A 64 1.74 7.73 3.11
CA VAL A 64 1.70 7.75 1.65
C VAL A 64 0.34 8.22 1.16
N ASN A 65 0.31 9.30 0.37
CA ASN A 65 -0.88 9.76 -0.33
C ASN A 65 -0.90 9.21 -1.77
N THR A 66 -1.90 8.37 -2.07
CA THR A 66 -2.01 7.70 -3.38
C THR A 66 -2.97 8.41 -4.34
N TYR A 67 -3.44 9.62 -3.99
CA TYR A 67 -4.29 10.45 -4.84
C TYR A 67 -3.52 11.04 -6.03
N GLY A 68 -4.11 11.01 -7.22
CA GLY A 68 -3.62 11.76 -8.38
C GLY A 68 -4.24 11.33 -9.70
N SER A 69 -3.60 11.73 -10.81
CA SER A 69 -3.98 11.23 -12.14
C SER A 69 -3.89 9.71 -12.19
N THR A 70 -4.89 9.07 -12.79
CA THR A 70 -4.96 7.60 -12.89
C THR A 70 -3.72 7.05 -13.58
N ASP A 71 -2.97 6.24 -12.85
CA ASP A 71 -1.81 5.51 -13.35
C ASP A 71 -1.69 4.17 -12.61
N THR A 72 -1.26 3.16 -13.34
CA THR A 72 -1.41 1.77 -12.94
C THR A 72 -0.05 1.09 -12.84
N ASN A 73 0.13 0.28 -11.80
CA ASN A 73 1.39 -0.41 -11.53
C ASN A 73 2.57 0.56 -11.33
N VAL A 74 2.30 1.66 -10.64
CA VAL A 74 3.30 2.68 -10.27
C VAL A 74 3.89 2.39 -8.91
N GLN A 75 5.15 2.76 -8.72
CA GLN A 75 5.78 2.77 -7.41
C GLN A 75 5.13 3.86 -6.56
N LEU A 76 4.47 3.46 -5.47
CA LEU A 76 3.78 4.34 -4.54
C LEU A 76 4.68 4.72 -3.37
N PHE A 77 5.56 3.81 -2.96
CA PHE A 77 6.47 3.99 -1.85
C PHE A 77 7.73 3.13 -2.00
N GLU A 78 8.83 3.59 -1.41
CA GLU A 78 10.10 2.88 -1.31
C GLU A 78 10.73 3.19 0.04
N LEU A 79 11.20 2.14 0.71
CA LEU A 79 12.07 2.24 1.87
C LEU A 79 13.37 1.50 1.53
N SER A 80 14.49 2.21 1.53
CA SER A 80 15.82 1.71 1.21
C SER A 80 16.81 1.94 2.36
N ASP A 81 18.06 1.51 2.17
CA ASP A 81 19.19 1.79 3.06
C ASP A 81 19.02 1.25 4.50
N LEU A 82 18.22 0.19 4.67
CA LEU A 82 18.15 -0.56 5.91
C LEU A 82 19.35 -1.51 6.03
N GLU A 83 19.72 -1.85 7.26
CA GLU A 83 20.62 -2.98 7.49
C GLU A 83 19.94 -4.28 7.04
N PHE A 84 20.72 -5.26 6.58
CA PHE A 84 20.16 -6.55 6.22
C PHE A 84 19.66 -7.30 7.46
N ASP A 85 18.35 -7.28 7.67
CA ASP A 85 17.67 -7.99 8.77
C ASP A 85 16.23 -8.38 8.36
N THR A 86 15.47 -8.94 9.29
CA THR A 86 14.05 -9.27 9.13
C THR A 86 13.18 -8.16 9.71
N TYR A 87 12.25 -7.68 8.89
CA TYR A 87 11.34 -6.59 9.23
C TYR A 87 9.88 -7.01 9.10
N THR A 88 9.03 -6.51 9.98
CA THR A 88 7.56 -6.61 9.86
C THR A 88 7.00 -5.28 9.38
N VAL A 89 6.44 -5.25 8.18
CA VAL A 89 5.78 -4.08 7.61
C VAL A 89 4.28 -4.17 7.84
N THR A 90 3.67 -3.03 8.15
CA THR A 90 2.21 -2.85 8.14
C THR A 90 1.88 -1.63 7.29
N ILE A 91 0.90 -1.79 6.40
CA ILE A 91 0.31 -0.71 5.60
C ILE A 91 -1.13 -0.58 6.06
N GLU A 92 -1.48 0.53 6.71
CA GLU A 92 -2.80 0.79 7.29
C GLU A 92 -3.50 1.94 6.56
N ILE A 93 -4.80 1.78 6.28
CA ILE A 93 -5.61 2.81 5.62
C ILE A 93 -6.02 3.88 6.64
N ASN A 94 -5.71 5.14 6.34
CA ASN A 94 -5.96 6.25 7.25
C ASN A 94 -7.42 6.72 7.22
N GLU A 95 -7.89 7.23 8.36
CA GLU A 95 -9.20 7.88 8.46
C GLU A 95 -9.20 9.25 7.75
N GLU A 96 -8.13 10.03 7.95
CA GLU A 96 -7.90 11.30 7.26
C GLU A 96 -7.44 11.06 5.83
N ASN A 97 -8.24 11.47 4.84
CA ASN A 97 -7.89 11.41 3.42
C ASN A 97 -7.70 12.80 2.81
N ASN A 98 -7.13 12.85 1.61
CA ASN A 98 -7.09 14.04 0.78
C ASN A 98 -8.53 14.58 0.55
N PRO A 99 -8.83 15.85 0.93
CA PRO A 99 -10.16 16.43 0.73
C PRO A 99 -10.62 16.49 -0.73
N ALA A 100 -9.67 16.42 -1.68
CA ALA A 100 -9.95 16.38 -3.11
C ALA A 100 -10.30 14.97 -3.62
N SER A 101 -10.08 13.92 -2.82
CA SER A 101 -10.38 12.55 -3.22
C SER A 101 -11.87 12.26 -3.12
N HIS A 102 -12.37 11.50 -4.09
CA HIS A 102 -13.79 11.14 -4.17
C HIS A 102 -14.15 9.86 -3.40
N ASP A 103 -13.15 9.05 -2.99
CA ASP A 103 -13.31 7.86 -2.14
C ASP A 103 -12.01 7.66 -1.33
N ARG A 104 -11.72 6.43 -0.84
CA ARG A 104 -10.54 6.08 -0.04
C ARG A 104 -9.84 4.80 -0.51
N ASN A 105 -9.83 4.54 -1.80
CA ASN A 105 -9.29 3.28 -2.31
C ASN A 105 -7.78 3.20 -2.12
N ILE A 106 -7.31 2.12 -1.49
CA ILE A 106 -5.90 1.73 -1.47
C ILE A 106 -5.77 0.49 -2.35
N TYR A 107 -4.80 0.52 -3.25
CA TYR A 107 -4.52 -0.57 -4.19
C TYR A 107 -3.12 -1.13 -3.94
N LEU A 108 -3.04 -2.43 -3.68
CA LEU A 108 -1.80 -3.16 -3.55
C LEU A 108 -1.66 -4.16 -4.71
N SER A 109 -0.72 -3.88 -5.61
CA SER A 109 -0.42 -4.72 -6.77
C SER A 109 0.72 -5.66 -6.47
N GLN A 110 1.88 -5.11 -6.07
CA GLN A 110 3.11 -5.86 -5.86
C GLN A 110 3.94 -5.26 -4.73
N ILE A 111 4.63 -6.13 -4.01
CA ILE A 111 5.75 -5.78 -3.13
C ILE A 111 7.03 -6.38 -3.72
N THR A 112 8.06 -5.56 -3.88
CA THR A 112 9.43 -6.01 -4.21
C THR A 112 10.34 -5.77 -3.01
N ILE A 113 11.33 -6.63 -2.84
CA ILE A 113 12.27 -6.61 -1.72
C ILE A 113 13.67 -6.37 -2.28
N ASP A 114 14.42 -5.48 -1.64
CA ASP A 114 15.84 -5.26 -1.95
C ASP A 114 16.71 -6.23 -1.13
N GLU A 115 17.69 -6.83 -1.79
CA GLU A 115 18.65 -7.76 -1.17
C GLU A 115 19.76 -7.05 -0.38
#